data_AF-A0A9X2PAG2-F1
#
_entry.id   AF-A0A9X2PAG2-F1
#
_cell.length_a   1.000
_cell.length_b   1.000
_cell.length_c   1.000
_cell.angle_alpha   90.00
_cell.angle_beta   90.00
_cell.angle_gamma   90.00
#
_symmetry.space_group_name_H-M   'P 1'
#
loop_
_entity.id
_entity.type
_entity.pdbx_description
1 polymer ?
#
loop_
_entity_poly.entity_id
_entity_poly.type
_entity_poly.pdbx_seq_one_letter_code
_entity_poly.pdbx_strand_id
1 'polypeptide(L)' 'MREVTLKIPDEKFEFYMELFEQLGLEAEMEYNIPEEHKEIVRERIRNSKAENLIPWKNAKKMLDHIADSDGI' A
#
# COMPACT_ATOMS: atom_id res chain seq x y z
N MET A 1 25.78 -18.70 7.01
CA MET A 1 24.65 -18.74 6.06
C MET A 1 25.02 -17.92 4.82
N ARG A 2 24.38 -18.15 3.68
CA ARG A 2 24.63 -17.39 2.44
C ARG A 2 23.32 -16.72 2.03
N GLU A 3 23.40 -15.45 1.67
CA GLU A 3 22.28 -14.66 1.19
C GLU A 3 22.36 -14.52 -0.33
N VAL A 4 21.20 -14.50 -1.00
CA VAL A 4 21.10 -14.40 -2.47
C VAL A 4 20.02 -13.41 -2.82
N THR A 5 20.35 -12.40 -3.64
CA THR A 5 19.38 -11.46 -4.22
C THR A 5 19.01 -11.93 -5.63
N LEU A 6 17.71 -12.04 -5.92
CA LEU A 6 17.19 -12.48 -7.21
C LEU A 6 16.42 -11.35 -7.90
N LYS A 7 16.65 -11.18 -9.20
CA LYS A 7 15.79 -10.34 -10.05
C LYS A 7 14.76 -11.24 -10.73
N ILE A 8 13.49 -11.00 -10.43
CA ILE A 8 12.37 -11.82 -10.88
C ILE A 8 11.50 -10.96 -11.80
N PRO A 9 10.97 -11.49 -12.92
CA PRO A 9 9.95 -10.80 -13.70
C PRO A 9 8.69 -10.57 -12.87
N ASP A 10 8.12 -9.36 -12.94
CA ASP A 10 6.94 -8.96 -12.16
C ASP A 10 5.76 -9.93 -12.33
N GLU A 11 5.54 -10.41 -13.56
CA GLU A 11 4.49 -11.39 -13.92
C GLU A 11 4.59 -12.71 -13.15
N LYS A 12 5.77 -13.03 -12.60
CA LYS A 12 6.03 -14.27 -11.87
C LYS A 12 6.24 -14.05 -10.39
N PHE A 13 6.18 -12.81 -9.92
CA PHE A 13 6.49 -12.46 -8.53
C PHE A 13 5.65 -13.26 -7.53
N GLU A 14 4.33 -13.31 -7.74
CA GLU A 14 3.39 -14.05 -6.86
C GLU A 14 3.77 -15.53 -6.75
N PHE A 15 4.05 -16.18 -7.89
CA PHE A 15 4.46 -17.59 -7.93
C PHE A 15 5.71 -17.86 -7.07
N TYR A 16 6.73 -17.00 -7.16
CA TYR A 16 7.96 -17.21 -6.40
C TYR A 16 7.76 -16.93 -4.90
N MET A 17 6.95 -15.94 -4.54
CA MET A 17 6.64 -15.67 -3.13
C MET A 17 5.91 -16.85 -2.47
N GLU A 18 4.91 -17.43 -3.15
CA GLU A 18 4.23 -18.64 -2.68
C GLU A 18 5.21 -19.82 -2.52
N LEU A 19 6.11 -20.00 -3.49
CA LEU A 19 7.14 -21.04 -3.43
C LEU A 19 8.09 -20.84 -2.23
N PHE A 20 8.53 -19.60 -1.97
CA PHE A 20 9.40 -19.30 -0.84
C PHE A 20 8.72 -19.58 0.50
N GLU A 21 7.44 -19.22 0.61
CA GLU A 21 6.63 -19.53 1.80
C GLU A 21 6.51 -21.06 2.01
N GLN A 22 6.21 -21.82 0.96
CA GLN A 22 6.12 -23.29 1.03
C GLN A 22 7.44 -23.97 1.43
N LEU A 23 8.57 -23.37 1.04
CA LEU A 23 9.91 -23.87 1.39
C LEU A 23 10.39 -23.40 2.77
N GLY A 24 9.61 -22.55 3.46
CA GLY A 24 10.00 -21.97 4.75
C GLY A 24 11.18 -21.00 4.64
N LEU A 25 11.31 -20.32 3.50
CA LEU A 25 12.34 -19.30 3.26
C LEU A 25 11.81 -17.94 3.70
N GLU A 26 12.65 -17.19 4.41
CA GLU A 26 12.37 -15.79 4.74
C GLU A 26 12.62 -14.93 3.50
N ALA A 27 11.60 -14.19 3.08
CA ALA A 27 11.68 -13.22 1.99
C ALA A 27 11.43 -11.82 2.54
N GLU A 28 12.40 -10.92 2.37
CA GLU A 28 12.23 -9.50 2.68
C GLU A 28 11.74 -8.76 1.44
N MET A 29 10.56 -8.11 1.56
CA MET A 29 10.05 -7.24 0.51
C MET A 29 10.50 -5.80 0.77
N GLU A 30 11.46 -5.33 -0.01
CA GLU A 30 11.82 -3.91 -0.05
C GLU A 30 10.98 -3.19 -1.12
N TYR A 31 9.97 -2.45 -0.68
CA TYR A 31 9.18 -1.61 -1.59
C TYR A 31 9.99 -0.35 -1.95
N ASN A 32 10.61 -0.34 -3.12
CA ASN A 32 11.22 0.87 -3.66
C ASN A 32 10.13 1.79 -4.24
N ILE A 33 9.51 2.60 -3.39
CA ILE A 33 8.56 3.63 -3.83
C ILE A 33 9.37 4.76 -4.51
N PRO A 34 9.17 5.05 -5.81
CA PRO A 34 9.93 6.09 -6.48
C PRO A 34 9.67 7.46 -5.87
N GLU A 35 10.67 8.33 -5.91
CA GLU A 35 10.61 9.63 -5.23
C GLU A 35 9.51 10.54 -5.80
N GLU A 36 9.22 10.44 -7.09
CA GLU A 36 8.13 11.15 -7.77
C GLU A 36 6.76 10.85 -7.12
N HIS A 37 6.50 9.59 -6.76
CA HIS A 37 5.27 9.20 -6.09
C HIS A 37 5.20 9.77 -4.66
N LYS A 38 6.34 9.83 -3.96
CA LYS A 38 6.41 10.45 -2.62
C LYS A 38 6.16 11.95 -2.69
N GLU A 39 6.69 12.62 -3.70
CA GLU A 39 6.57 14.07 -3.87
C GLU A 39 5.12 14.49 -4.06
N ILE A 40 4.33 13.73 -4.83
CA ILE A 40 2.88 13.94 -4.98
C ILE A 40 2.18 13.92 -3.61
N VAL A 41 2.51 12.96 -2.75
CA VAL A 41 1.92 12.87 -1.40
C VAL A 41 2.37 14.05 -0.53
N ARG A 42 3.65 14.42 -0.57
CA ARG A 42 4.17 15.58 0.18
C ARG A 42 3.55 16.89 -0.25
N GLU A 43 3.32 17.09 -1.55
CA GLU A 43 2.62 18.27 -2.07
C GLU A 43 1.17 18.34 -1.58
N ARG A 44 0.46 17.20 -1.56
CA ARG A 44 -0.90 17.15 -1.00
C ARG A 44 -0.92 17.50 0.48
N ILE A 45 0.05 17.01 1.25
CA ILE A 45 0.17 17.32 2.68
C ILE A 45 0.45 18.83 2.87
N ARG A 46 1.39 19.40 2.10
CA ARG A 46 1.71 20.84 2.15
C ARG A 46 0.51 21.73 1.85
N ASN A 47 -0.28 21.36 0.85
CA ASN A 47 -1.45 22.13 0.42
C ASN A 47 -2.73 21.78 1.21
N SER A 48 -2.67 20.83 2.15
CA SER A 48 -3.81 20.42 2.96
C SER A 48 -4.15 21.48 4.00
N LYS A 49 -5.40 21.93 3.99
CA LYS A 49 -5.93 22.85 5.01
C LYS A 49 -6.57 22.04 6.14
N ALA A 50 -6.24 22.39 7.38
CA ALA A 50 -6.80 21.72 8.56
C ALA A 50 -8.34 21.77 8.62
N GLU A 51 -8.93 22.84 8.09
CA GLU A 51 -10.38 23.03 7.99
C GLU A 51 -11.08 21.95 7.14
N ASN A 52 -10.36 21.35 6.19
CA ASN A 52 -10.88 20.29 5.32
C ASN A 52 -10.69 18.88 5.91
N LEU A 53 -10.03 18.77 7.07
CA LEU A 53 -9.74 17.50 7.70
C LEU A 53 -10.82 17.17 8.72
N ILE A 54 -11.46 16.02 8.55
CA ILE A 54 -12.41 15.47 9.51
C ILE A 54 -11.75 14.33 10.29
N PRO A 55 -12.08 14.15 11.58
CA PRO A 55 -11.63 12.97 12.32
C PRO A 55 -12.07 11.68 11.63
N TRP A 56 -11.18 10.70 11.60
CA TRP A 56 -11.43 9.41 10.94
C TRP A 56 -12.75 8.75 11.37
N LYS A 57 -13.09 8.83 12.67
CA LYS A 57 -14.35 8.29 13.20
C LYS A 57 -15.59 8.87 12.52
N ASN A 58 -15.53 10.14 12.12
CA ASN A 58 -16.63 10.81 11.41
C ASN A 58 -16.60 10.48 9.92
N ALA A 59 -15.40 10.47 9.30
CA ALA A 59 -15.23 10.05 7.91
C ALA A 59 -15.77 8.64 7.66
N LYS A 60 -15.44 7.69 8.56
CA LYS A 60 -15.89 6.30 8.48
C LYS A 60 -17.42 6.21 8.48
N LYS A 61 -18.10 6.92 9.39
CA LYS A 61 -19.58 6.95 9.43
C LYS A 61 -20.18 7.48 8.14
N MET A 62 -19.58 8.50 7.53
CA MET A 62 -20.06 9.03 6.25
C MET A 62 -19.91 8.00 5.13
N LEU A 63 -18.76 7.30 5.07
CA LEU A 63 -18.53 6.25 4.09
C LEU A 63 -19.50 5.08 4.26
N ASP A 64 -19.74 4.65 5.51
CA ASP A 64 -20.69 3.59 5.83
C ASP A 64 -22.13 4.00 5.39
N HIS A 65 -22.54 5.24 5.65
CA HIS A 65 -23.86 5.74 5.22
C HIS A 65 -23.99 5.93 3.70
N ILE A 66 -22.91 6.27 2.99
CA ILE A 66 -22.91 6.37 1.52
C ILE A 66 -23.05 4.96 0.91
N ALA A 67 -22.38 3.96 1.48
CA ALA A 67 -22.54 2.57 1.08
C ALA A 67 -23.99 2.10 1.27
N ASP A 68 -24.62 2.47 2.39
CA ASP A 68 -26.03 2.17 2.65
C ASP A 68 -27.00 2.91 1.71
N SER A 69 -26.66 4.12 1.22
CA SER A 69 -27.54 4.93 0.37
C SER A 69 -27.45 4.59 -1.13
N ASP A 70 -26.29 4.14 -1.59
CA ASP A 70 -26.06 3.74 -2.99
C ASP A 70 -26.45 2.28 -3.27
N GLY A 71 -26.92 1.54 -2.26
CA GLY A 71 -27.48 0.20 -2.43
C GLY A 71 -26.50 -0.81 -3.03
N ILE A 72 -25.28 -0.85 -2.49
CA ILE A 72 -24.32 -1.95 -2.70
C ILE A 72 -24.35 -2.88 -1.48
#